data_AF-A0A834MEF4-F1
#
_entry.id   AF-A0A834MEF4-F1
#
_cell.length_a   1.000
_cell.length_b   1.000
_cell.length_c   1.000
_cell.angle_alpha   90.00
_cell.angle_beta   90.00
_cell.angle_gamma   90.00
#
_symmetry.space_group_name_H-M   'P 1'
#
loop_
_entity.id
_entity.type
_entity.pdbx_description
1 polymer ?
#
loop_
_entity_poly.entity_id
_entity_poly.type
_entity_poly.pdbx_seq_one_letter_code
_entity_poly.pdbx_strand_id
1 'polypeptide(L)' 'FHQGDEGRSWYIIIRGSVDVVIHGKGTVNTLHEGDDFGKLALINDAPRTTTLKLYYPCSRSE' A
#
# COMPACT_ATOMS: atom_id res chain seq x y z
N PHE A 1 -1.10 1.26 5.55
CA PHE A 1 -0.22 0.56 6.52
C PHE A 1 1.17 1.16 6.43
N HIS A 2 2.01 0.89 7.44
CA HIS A 2 3.39 1.37 7.50
C HIS A 2 4.38 0.24 7.22
N GLN A 3 5.58 0.63 6.78
CA GLN A 3 6.72 -0.26 6.65
C GLN A 3 7.05 -0.88 8.02
N GLY A 4 7.24 -2.20 8.06
CA GLY A 4 7.49 -2.98 9.28
C GLY A 4 6.24 -3.56 9.93
N ASP A 5 5.03 -3.14 9.54
CA ASP A 5 3.79 -3.74 10.05
C ASP A 5 3.65 -5.20 9.60
N GLU A 6 2.88 -6.01 10.32
CA GLU A 6 2.50 -7.34 9.83
C GLU A 6 1.58 -7.27 8.61
N GLY A 7 1.83 -8.17 7.66
CA GLY A 7 1.02 -8.30 6.46
C GLY A 7 -0.22 -9.14 6.68
N ARG A 8 -1.37 -8.54 7.01
CA ARG A 8 -2.63 -9.29 7.22
C ARG A 8 -3.72 -9.07 6.18
N SER A 9 -3.47 -8.23 5.17
CA SER A 9 -4.49 -7.84 4.20
C SER A 9 -3.90 -7.46 2.84
N TRP A 10 -4.67 -7.67 1.79
CA TRP A 10 -4.39 -7.24 0.42
C TRP A 10 -5.49 -6.28 -0.02
N TYR A 11 -5.14 -5.25 -0.79
CA TYR A 11 -6.05 -4.18 -1.17
C TYR A 11 -5.99 -3.92 -2.66
N ILE A 12 -7.11 -3.48 -3.22
CA ILE A 12 -7.26 -2.98 -4.58
C ILE A 12 -7.81 -1.56 -4.49
N ILE A 13 -7.29 -0.65 -5.30
CA ILE A 13 -7.75 0.73 -5.35
C ILE A 13 -8.99 0.80 -6.24
N ILE A 14 -10.16 0.98 -5.61
CA ILE A 14 -11.41 1.19 -6.35
C ILE A 14 -11.52 2.62 -6.87
N ARG A 15 -11.02 3.60 -6.12
CA ARG A 15 -11.06 5.02 -6.50
C ARG A 15 -9.94 5.84 -5.85
N GLY A 16 -9.33 6.77 -6.59
CA GLY A 16 -8.26 7.64 -6.09
C GLY A 16 -6.85 7.11 -6.33
N SER A 17 -5.89 7.61 -5.55
CA SER A 17 -4.48 7.27 -5.68
C SER A 17 -3.76 7.17 -4.34
N VAL A 18 -2.69 6.36 -4.32
CA VAL A 18 -1.91 6.07 -3.12
C VAL A 18 -0.42 6.13 -3.44
N ASP A 19 0.33 6.86 -2.64
CA ASP A 19 1.78 6.90 -2.74
C ASP A 19 2.42 5.75 -1.98
N VAL A 20 3.38 5.10 -2.63
CA VAL A 20 4.24 4.07 -2.06
C VAL A 20 5.52 4.75 -1.60
N VAL A 21 5.77 4.70 -0.30
CA VAL A 21 6.89 5.36 0.36
C VAL A 21 7.79 4.33 1.01
N ILE A 22 9.11 4.48 0.84
CA ILE A 22 10.11 3.65 1.52
C ILE A 22 10.98 4.55 2.39
N HIS A 23 11.22 4.11 3.63
CA HIS A 23 12.07 4.84 4.57
C HIS A 23 13.48 5.01 3.97
N GLY A 24 13.97 6.25 3.92
CA GLY A 24 15.27 6.60 3.33
C GLY A 24 15.28 6.75 1.80
N LYS A 25 14.19 6.42 1.09
CA LYS A 25 14.07 6.64 -0.36
C LYS A 25 12.98 7.65 -0.77
N GLY A 26 12.03 7.93 0.14
CA GLY A 26 10.90 8.80 -0.17
C GLY A 26 9.81 8.07 -0.96
N THR A 27 9.02 8.81 -1.73
CA THR A 27 8.01 8.25 -2.62
C THR A 27 8.70 7.54 -3.78
N VAL A 28 8.48 6.23 -3.90
CA VAL A 28 9.10 5.39 -4.93
C VAL A 28 8.13 5.02 -6.04
N ASN A 29 6.83 5.15 -5.80
CA ASN A 29 5.78 4.93 -6.80
C ASN A 29 4.47 5.60 -6.36
N THR A 30 3.56 5.80 -7.31
CA THR A 30 2.16 6.19 -7.06
C THR A 30 1.26 5.19 -7.77
N LEU A 31 0.30 4.63 -7.03
CA LEU A 31 -0.68 3.69 -7.53
C LEU A 31 -2.03 4.37 -7.77
N HIS A 32 -2.78 3.89 -8.74
CA HIS A 32 -4.03 4.46 -9.22
C HIS A 32 -5.17 3.44 -9.20
N GLU A 33 -6.36 3.87 -9.62
CA GLU A 33 -7.55 3.02 -9.71
C GLU A 33 -7.28 1.77 -10.56
N GLY A 34 -7.69 0.61 -10.03
CA GLY A 34 -7.41 -0.71 -10.62
C GLY A 34 -6.11 -1.36 -10.14
N ASP A 35 -5.17 -0.61 -9.55
CA ASP A 35 -3.95 -1.18 -9.00
C ASP A 35 -4.20 -1.91 -7.67
N ASP A 36 -3.36 -2.91 -7.40
CA ASP A 36 -3.38 -3.70 -6.17
C ASP A 36 -2.10 -3.52 -5.36
N PHE A 37 -2.19 -3.63 -4.03
CA PHE A 37 -1.03 -3.51 -3.14
C PHE A 37 -1.16 -4.29 -1.84
N GLY A 38 0.00 -4.66 -1.27
CA GLY A 38 0.07 -5.37 0.01
C GLY A 38 0.01 -6.90 -0.09
N LYS A 39 0.05 -7.49 -1.29
CA LYS A 39 0.14 -8.96 -1.42
C LYS A 39 1.48 -9.56 -0.98
N LEU A 40 2.58 -8.82 -1.14
CA LEU A 40 3.93 -9.34 -0.88
C LEU A 40 4.14 -9.82 0.55
N ALA A 41 3.58 -9.12 1.53
CA ALA A 41 3.71 -9.48 2.93
C ALA A 41 2.94 -10.77 3.30
N LEU A 42 1.87 -11.06 2.56
CA LEU A 42 1.09 -12.32 2.71
C LEU A 42 1.80 -13.50 2.04
N ILE A 43 2.36 -13.28 0.85
CA ILE A 43 3.04 -14.33 0.08
C ILE A 43 4.34 -14.76 0.77
N ASN A 44 5.08 -13.80 1.31
CA ASN A 44 6.41 -14.03 1.87
C ASN A 44 6.41 -14.24 3.39
N ASP A 45 5.24 -14.20 4.04
CA ASP A 45 5.08 -14.22 5.51
C ASP A 45 6.09 -13.30 6.22
N ALA A 46 6.16 -12.05 5.74
CA ALA A 46 7.18 -11.08 6.11
C ALA A 46 6.56 -9.70 6.39
N PRO A 47 7.21 -8.86 7.22
CA PRO A 47 6.74 -7.50 7.46
C PRO A 47 6.59 -6.65 6.20
N ARG A 48 5.74 -5.62 6.23
CA ARG A 48 5.54 -4.67 5.13
C ARG A 48 6.87 -4.02 4.73
N THR A 49 7.19 -4.06 3.44
CA THR A 49 8.43 -3.45 2.91
C THR A 49 8.27 -1.95 2.60
N THR A 50 7.04 -1.44 2.54
CA THR A 50 6.72 -0.06 2.17
C THR A 50 5.62 0.51 3.07
N THR A 51 5.60 1.84 3.20
CA THR A 51 4.52 2.63 3.80
C THR A 51 3.61 3.15 2.69
N LEU A 52 2.30 3.13 2.91
CA LEU A 52 1.32 3.68 1.96
C LEU A 52 0.65 4.92 2.51
N LYS A 53 0.64 6.00 1.72
CA LYS A 53 -0.03 7.27 2.04
C LYS A 53 -1.13 7.58 1.04
N LEU A 54 -2.35 7.83 1.53
CA LEU A 54 -3.48 8.25 0.71
C LEU A 54 -3.29 9.70 0.29
N TYR A 55 -3.50 10.00 -1.00
CA TYR A 55 -3.38 11.36 -1.53
C TYR A 55 -4.73 12.05 -1.77
N TYR A 56 -5.81 11.27 -1.93
CA TYR A 56 -7.20 11.72 -2.08
C TYR A 56 -8.14 10.87 -1.22
N PRO A 57 -9.37 11.32 -0.87
CA PRO A 57 -10.31 10.52 -0.09
C PRO A 57 -10.73 9.28 -0.90
N CYS A 58 -9.97 8.22 -0.74
CA CYS A 58 -10.25 6.89 -1.27
C CYS A 58 -11.29 6.24 -0.35
N SER A 59 -12.47 5.94 -0.89
CA SER A 59 -13.49 5.19 -0.16
C SER A 59 -13.03 3.75 0.01
N ARG A 60 -12.88 3.31 1.27
CA ARG A 60 -12.61 1.91 1.60
C ARG A 60 -13.85 1.10 1.25
N SER A 61 -13.74 0.11 0.36
CA SER A 61 -14.74 -0.93 0.24
C SER A 61 -14.59 -1.86 1.46
N GLU A 62 -15.67 -2.02 2.21
CA GLU A 62 -15.78 -3.05 3.26
C GLU A 62 -15.81 -4.46 2.68
#